data_AF-A0A401GU91-F1
#
_entry.id   AF-A0A401GU91-F1
#
_cell.length_a   1.000
_cell.length_b   1.000
_cell.length_c   1.000
_cell.angle_alpha   90.00
_cell.angle_beta   90.00
_cell.angle_gamma   90.00
#
_symmetry.space_group_name_H-M   'P 1'
#
loop_
_entity.id
_entity.type
_entity.pdbx_description
1 polymer ?
#
loop_
_entity_poly.entity_id
_entity_poly.type
_entity_poly.pdbx_seq_one_letter_code
_entity_poly.pdbx_strand_id
1 'polypeptide(L)'
;MAPRGEARNEVLYVQLHRRMVESGEWDRLSAVLMRELNEYGWLDDMRHRSKEMARGMERPTVEQLMAGLRAHAEASVPAGVRQQVVGMLRQYMEKQVDG
;
A
#
# COMPACT_ATOMS: atom_id res chain seq x y z
N MET A 1 -11.94 -21.74 14.76
CA MET A 1 -13.05 -21.83 13.78
C MET A 1 -13.39 -20.39 13.42
N ALA A 2 -12.87 -19.86 12.31
CA ALA A 2 -13.13 -18.47 11.92
C ALA A 2 -14.65 -18.29 11.70
N PRO A 3 -15.27 -17.21 12.21
CA PRO A 3 -16.70 -16.98 12.01
C PRO A 3 -17.00 -16.93 10.51
N ARG A 4 -18.07 -17.61 10.10
CA ARG A 4 -18.47 -17.86 8.70
C ARG A 4 -18.53 -16.59 7.82
N GLY A 5 -18.67 -15.41 8.42
CA GLY A 5 -18.64 -14.11 7.74
C GLY A 5 -17.25 -13.62 7.35
N GLU A 6 -16.22 -13.89 8.15
CA GLU A 6 -14.83 -13.48 7.84
C GLU A 6 -14.29 -14.25 6.63
N ALA A 7 -14.50 -15.56 6.61
CA ALA A 7 -14.10 -16.41 5.48
C ALA A 7 -14.78 -15.99 4.17
N ARG A 8 -16.05 -15.56 4.22
CA ARG A 8 -16.76 -15.06 3.04
C ARG A 8 -16.17 -13.73 2.54
N ASN A 9 -15.84 -12.82 3.45
CA ASN A 9 -15.21 -11.55 3.11
C ASN A 9 -13.81 -11.75 2.52
N GLU A 10 -13.04 -12.69 3.05
CA GLU A 10 -11.72 -13.05 2.54
C GLU A 10 -11.80 -13.60 1.12
N VAL A 11 -12.73 -14.52 0.84
CA VAL A 11 -12.95 -15.04 -0.51
C VAL A 11 -13.36 -13.92 -1.49
N LEU A 12 -14.25 -13.01 -1.06
CA LEU A 12 -14.66 -11.88 -1.89
C LEU A 12 -13.50 -10.93 -2.18
N TYR A 13 -12.68 -10.64 -1.17
CA TYR A 13 -11.48 -9.82 -1.31
C TYR A 13 -10.52 -10.42 -2.33
N VAL A 14 -10.22 -11.73 -2.23
CA VAL A 14 -9.32 -12.42 -3.16
C VAL A 14 -9.83 -12.34 -4.59
N GLN A 15 -11.13 -12.53 -4.81
CA GLN A 15 -11.73 -12.45 -6.15
C GLN A 15 -11.67 -11.03 -6.73
N LEU A 16 -12.01 -10.01 -5.93
CA LEU A 16 -11.95 -8.62 -6.37
C LEU A 16 -10.52 -8.19 -6.69
N HIS A 17 -9.57 -8.51 -5.81
CA HIS A 17 -8.16 -8.23 -6.02
C HIS A 17 -7.64 -8.90 -7.30
N ARG A 18 -7.99 -10.18 -7.52
CA ARG A 18 -7.62 -10.88 -8.74
C ARG A 18 -8.13 -10.18 -10.00
N ARG A 19 -9.39 -9.73 -10.02
CA ARG A 19 -9.95 -8.96 -11.15
C ARG A 19 -9.23 -7.63 -11.37
N MET A 20 -8.85 -6.93 -10.29
CA MET A 20 -8.07 -5.69 -10.39
C MET A 20 -6.71 -5.91 -11.03
N VAL A 21 -6.04 -7.02 -10.69
CA VAL A 21 -4.76 -7.39 -11.29
C VAL A 21 -4.93 -7.77 -12.76
N GLU A 22 -5.89 -8.64 -13.08
CA GLU A 22 -6.14 -9.11 -14.45
C GLU A 22 -6.57 -7.98 -15.41
N SER A 23 -7.26 -6.95 -14.89
CA SER A 23 -7.66 -5.77 -15.67
C SER A 23 -6.59 -4.68 -15.76
N GLY A 24 -5.48 -4.79 -15.00
CA GLY A 24 -4.44 -3.76 -14.90
C GLY A 24 -4.81 -2.55 -14.03
N GLU A 25 -6.01 -2.52 -13.44
CA GLU A 25 -6.42 -1.43 -12.54
C GLU A 25 -5.58 -1.39 -11.26
N TRP A 26 -5.09 -2.55 -10.80
CA TRP A 26 -4.15 -2.62 -9.68
C TRP A 26 -2.84 -1.88 -9.98
N ASP A 27 -2.26 -2.11 -11.15
CA ASP A 27 -1.00 -1.47 -11.57
C ASP A 27 -1.20 0.04 -11.74
N ARG A 28 -2.33 0.44 -12.30
CA ARG A 28 -2.71 1.85 -12.45
C ARG A 28 -2.86 2.55 -11.10
N LEU A 29 -3.56 1.95 -10.14
CA LEU A 29 -3.69 2.46 -8.77
C LEU A 29 -2.34 2.55 -8.07
N SER A 30 -1.52 1.53 -8.21
CA SER A 30 -0.17 1.47 -7.63
C SER A 30 0.72 2.56 -8.21
N ALA A 31 0.65 2.82 -9.52
CA ALA A 31 1.38 3.89 -10.18
C ALA A 31 0.96 5.29 -9.68
N VAL A 32 -0.35 5.52 -9.49
CA VAL A 32 -0.85 6.77 -8.90
C VAL A 32 -0.33 6.93 -7.48
N LEU A 33 -0.47 5.90 -6.63
CA LEU A 33 0.05 5.95 -5.26
C LEU A 33 1.54 6.29 -5.23
N MET A 34 2.36 5.61 -6.06
CA MET A 34 3.80 5.86 -6.13
C MET A 34 4.12 7.29 -6.58
N ARG A 35 3.42 7.80 -7.60
CA ARG A 35 3.61 9.17 -8.09
C ARG A 35 3.29 10.19 -7.01
N GLU A 36 2.13 10.07 -6.37
CA GLU A 36 1.70 11.01 -5.33
C GLU A 36 2.67 10.97 -4.14
N LEU A 37 3.02 9.79 -3.63
CA LEU A 37 4.01 9.67 -2.55
C LEU A 37 5.36 10.32 -2.93
N ASN A 38 5.78 10.19 -4.19
CA ASN A 38 7.00 10.83 -4.66
C ASN A 38 6.88 12.36 -4.67
N GLU A 39 5.77 12.90 -5.16
CA GLU A 39 5.51 14.35 -5.20
C GLU A 39 5.49 14.99 -3.80
N TYR A 40 5.00 14.25 -2.80
CA TYR A 40 5.03 14.68 -1.39
C TYR A 40 6.40 14.45 -0.71
N GLY A 41 7.42 13.99 -1.44
CA GLY A 41 8.76 13.74 -0.90
C GLY A 41 8.86 12.51 0.03
N TRP A 42 7.82 11.67 0.07
CA TRP A 42 7.78 10.51 0.96
C TRP A 42 8.87 9.48 0.61
N LEU A 43 9.14 9.26 -0.68
CA LEU A 43 10.20 8.36 -1.14
C LEU A 43 11.58 8.84 -0.68
N ASP A 44 11.82 10.15 -0.71
CA ASP A 44 13.08 10.73 -0.25
C ASP A 44 13.24 10.62 1.26
N ASP A 45 12.18 10.83 2.06
CA ASP A 45 12.19 10.62 3.51
C ASP A 45 12.48 9.15 3.86
N MET A 46 11.83 8.19 3.19
CA MET A 46 12.11 6.76 3.39
C MET A 46 13.56 6.41 3.05
N ARG A 47 14.08 6.93 1.93
CA ARG A 47 15.47 6.70 1.51
C ARG A 47 16.47 7.35 2.46
N HIS A 48 16.16 8.51 3.00
CA HIS A 48 17.01 9.18 3.97
C HIS A 48 17.06 8.37 5.28
N ARG A 49 15.91 7.99 5.82
CA ARG A 49 15.82 7.20 7.05
C ARG A 49 16.49 5.83 6.92
N SER A 50 16.29 5.14 5.80
CA SER A 50 16.93 3.84 5.58
C SER A 50 18.45 3.95 5.58
N LYS A 51 19.01 5.04 5.01
CA LYS A 51 20.45 5.33 5.05
C LYS A 51 20.93 5.63 6.47
N GLU A 52 20.21 6.45 7.23
CA GLU A 52 20.60 6.75 8.62
C GLU A 52 20.55 5.49 9.50
N MET A 53 19.54 4.64 9.34
CA MET A 53 19.46 3.36 10.02
C MET A 53 20.64 2.44 9.68
N ALA A 54 20.96 2.32 8.39
CA ALA A 54 22.05 1.45 7.91
C ALA A 54 23.43 1.89 8.47
N ARG A 55 23.65 3.19 8.66
CA ARG A 55 24.91 3.71 9.26
C ARG A 55 25.12 3.25 10.71
N GLY A 56 24.03 2.99 11.44
CA GLY A 56 24.08 2.47 12.81
C GLY A 56 24.22 0.95 12.91
N MET A 57 24.22 0.24 11.77
CA MET A 57 24.27 -1.23 11.73
C MET A 57 25.65 -1.70 11.29
N GLU A 58 26.21 -2.68 12.02
CA GLU A 58 27.49 -3.30 11.63
C GLU A 58 27.37 -4.09 10.31
N ARG A 59 26.21 -4.74 10.11
CA ARG A 59 25.87 -5.49 8.88
C ARG A 59 24.38 -5.28 8.54
N PRO A 60 24.03 -4.23 7.80
CA PRO A 60 22.64 -3.96 7.46
C PRO A 60 22.06 -5.01 6.51
N THR A 61 20.89 -5.55 6.84
CA THR A 61 20.09 -6.36 5.91
C THR A 61 18.84 -5.61 5.46
N VAL A 62 18.33 -5.95 4.27
CA VAL A 62 17.09 -5.37 3.74
C VAL A 62 15.92 -5.62 4.69
N GLU A 63 15.83 -6.82 5.26
CA GLU A 63 14.75 -7.19 6.20
C GLU A 63 14.76 -6.33 7.46
N GLN A 64 15.94 -6.06 8.04
CA GLN A 64 16.07 -5.19 9.21
C GLN A 64 15.67 -3.75 8.91
N LEU A 65 16.08 -3.22 7.76
CA LEU A 65 15.71 -1.89 7.32
C LEU A 65 14.20 -1.79 7.08
N MET A 66 13.61 -2.77 6.39
CA MET A 66 12.16 -2.83 6.15
C MET A 66 11.37 -2.91 7.46
N ALA A 67 11.79 -3.77 8.39
CA ALA A 67 11.13 -3.91 9.69
C ALA A 67 11.16 -2.61 10.50
N GLY A 68 12.28 -1.89 10.52
CA GLY A 68 12.38 -0.63 11.26
C GLY A 68 11.74 0.56 10.54
N LEU A 69 11.61 0.53 9.21
CA LEU A 69 10.93 1.59 8.45
C LEU A 69 9.41 1.45 8.46
N ARG A 70 8.87 0.23 8.57
CA ARG A 70 7.46 -0.06 8.32
C ARG A 70 6.49 0.82 9.10
N ALA A 71 6.68 0.95 10.41
CA ALA A 71 5.78 1.75 11.25
C ALA A 71 5.77 3.23 10.85
N HIS A 72 6.96 3.79 10.56
CA HIS A 72 7.09 5.17 10.09
C HIS A 72 6.50 5.34 8.68
N ALA A 73 6.78 4.40 7.78
CA ALA A 73 6.24 4.38 6.42
C ALA A 73 4.71 4.45 6.42
N GLU A 74 4.04 3.61 7.23
CA GLU A 74 2.58 3.58 7.35
C GLU A 74 1.99 4.86 7.97
N ALA A 75 2.66 5.43 8.98
CA ALA A 75 2.22 6.62 9.70
C ALA A 75 2.46 7.92 8.91
N SER A 76 3.49 7.97 8.09
CA SER A 76 3.91 9.17 7.33
C SER A 76 3.21 9.33 5.97
N VAL A 77 2.36 8.38 5.57
CA VAL A 77 1.53 8.53 4.36
C VAL A 77 0.65 9.78 4.51
N PRO A 78 0.75 10.77 3.60
CA PRO A 78 -0.06 11.98 3.68
C PRO A 78 -1.56 11.67 3.62
N ALA A 79 -2.35 12.37 4.43
CA ALA A 79 -3.79 12.15 4.51
C ALA A 79 -4.49 12.34 3.15
N GLY A 80 -4.08 13.35 2.36
CA GLY A 80 -4.61 13.60 1.02
C GLY A 80 -4.37 12.43 0.06
N VAL A 81 -3.14 11.90 0.04
CA VAL A 81 -2.78 10.73 -0.79
C VAL A 81 -3.60 9.51 -0.39
N ARG A 82 -3.75 9.25 0.93
CA ARG A 82 -4.58 8.17 1.44
C ARG A 82 -6.03 8.31 0.99
N GLN A 83 -6.61 9.51 1.14
CA GLN A 83 -8.00 9.79 0.76
C GLN A 83 -8.22 9.57 -0.74
N GLN A 84 -7.31 10.05 -1.59
CA GLN A 84 -7.37 9.88 -3.04
C GLN A 84 -7.36 8.40 -3.45
N VAL A 85 -6.39 7.64 -2.96
CA VAL A 85 -6.24 6.21 -3.32
C VAL A 85 -7.40 5.38 -2.79
N VAL A 86 -7.87 5.64 -1.57
CA VAL A 86 -9.07 5.00 -1.03
C VAL A 86 -10.32 5.38 -1.83
N GLY A 87 -10.44 6.62 -2.29
CA GLY A 87 -11.54 7.05 -3.16
C GLY A 87 -11.56 6.30 -4.49
N MET A 88 -10.40 6.14 -5.13
CA MET A 88 -10.28 5.36 -6.37
C MET A 88 -10.64 3.88 -6.15
N LEU A 89 -10.21 3.27 -5.04
CA LEU A 89 -10.59 1.90 -4.67
C LEU A 89 -12.11 1.76 -4.48
N ARG A 90 -12.75 2.71 -3.78
CA ARG A 90 -14.21 2.72 -3.59
C ARG A 90 -14.93 2.82 -4.93
N GLN A 91 -14.52 3.75 -5.79
CA GLN A 91 -15.10 3.92 -7.12
C GLN A 91 -14.96 2.66 -7.99
N TYR A 92 -13.82 1.97 -7.90
CA TYR A 92 -13.64 0.70 -8.58
C TYR A 92 -14.62 -0.35 -8.04
N MET A 93 -14.74 -0.47 -6.71
CA MET A 93 -15.63 -1.45 -6.08
C MET A 93 -17.10 -1.21 -6.41
N GLU A 94 -17.56 0.04 -6.42
CA GLU A 94 -18.94 0.40 -6.81
C GLU A 94 -19.27 -0.11 -8.22
N LYS A 95 -18.36 0.10 -9.18
CA LYS A 95 -18.51 -0.40 -10.55
C LYS A 95 -18.53 -1.93 -10.67
N GLN A 96 -17.95 -2.65 -9.72
CA GLN A 96 -17.93 -4.12 -9.71
C GLN A 96 -19.17 -4.74 -9.05
N VAL A 97 -19.92 -3.96 -8.25
CA VAL A 97 -21.11 -4.43 -7.53
C VAL A 97 -22.40 -4.06 -8.27
N ASP A 98 -22.41 -2.93 -8.99
CA ASP A 98 -23.54 -2.48 -9.80
C ASP A 98 -23.52 -3.02 -11.25
N GLY A 99 -22.54 -3.87 -11.58
CA GLY A 99 -22.32 -4.46 -12.91
C GLY A 99 -22.63 -5.95 -12.99
#